data_AF-A0A9X2JWS3-F1
#
_entry.id   AF-A0A9X2JWS3-F1
#
_cell.length_a   1.000
_cell.length_b   1.000
_cell.length_c   1.000
_cell.angle_alpha   90.00
_cell.angle_beta   90.00
_cell.angle_gamma   90.00
#
_symmetry.space_group_name_H-M   'P 1'
#
loop_
_entity.id
_entity.type
_entity.pdbx_description
1 polymer ?
#
loop_
_entity_poly.entity_id
_entity_poly.type
_entity_poly.pdbx_seq_one_letter_code
_entity_poly.pdbx_strand_id
1 'polypeptide(L)'
;MSFDLAFWYPDDADVDPAAAFDVYDRVADGELGVVPEHPAVARFAEEMLEVYPETDAGSPWAAACWVTPESVVVSISWSRAEEVGPVLASLAWDHGLVTYDPQAQVLHLPVSRVRPGRRERATVEVADETGETSGEG
;
A
#
# COMPACT_ATOMS: atom_id res chain seq x y z
N MET A 1 -17.07 7.98 15.25
CA MET A 1 -16.68 7.15 14.08
C MET A 1 -15.17 7.20 13.99
N SER A 2 -14.55 6.08 13.66
CA SER A 2 -13.11 5.97 13.38
C SER A 2 -12.88 5.83 11.88
N PHE A 3 -11.66 6.14 11.48
CA PHE A 3 -11.10 5.84 10.17
C PHE A 3 -9.92 4.90 10.40
N ASP A 4 -9.96 3.71 9.83
CA ASP A 4 -9.00 2.65 10.12
C ASP A 4 -7.98 2.55 9.00
N LEU A 5 -6.73 2.24 9.33
CA LEU A 5 -5.70 1.94 8.35
C LEU A 5 -4.91 0.73 8.80
N ALA A 6 -4.54 -0.10 7.83
CA ALA A 6 -3.66 -1.23 8.06
C ALA A 6 -2.37 -1.12 7.24
N PHE A 7 -1.28 -1.52 7.88
CA PHE A 7 0.06 -1.44 7.34
C PHE A 7 0.76 -2.77 7.55
N TRP A 8 1.39 -3.30 6.51
CA TRP A 8 2.21 -4.49 6.60
C TRP A 8 3.29 -4.47 5.52
N TYR A 9 4.31 -5.29 5.70
CA TYR A 9 5.31 -5.46 4.66
C TYR A 9 4.76 -6.39 3.58
N PRO A 10 4.72 -5.97 2.31
CA PRO A 10 4.19 -6.84 1.28
C PRO A 10 5.15 -8.02 1.04
N ASP A 11 4.62 -9.25 0.97
CA ASP A 11 5.36 -10.44 0.54
C ASP A 11 5.54 -10.46 -0.99
N ASP A 12 6.41 -11.26 -1.60
CA ASP A 12 6.74 -11.22 -3.04
C ASP A 12 5.54 -11.43 -4.01
N ALA A 13 4.38 -11.85 -3.51
CA ALA A 13 3.15 -11.96 -4.28
C ALA A 13 2.54 -10.59 -4.65
N ASP A 14 2.03 -10.48 -5.88
CA ASP A 14 1.15 -9.38 -6.29
C ASP A 14 -0.12 -9.40 -5.41
N VAL A 15 -0.26 -8.42 -4.51
CA VAL A 15 -1.44 -8.27 -3.66
C VAL A 15 -2.48 -7.44 -4.43
N ASP A 16 -3.60 -8.07 -4.76
CA ASP A 16 -4.80 -7.39 -5.29
C ASP A 16 -5.68 -6.86 -4.13
N PRO A 17 -6.48 -5.79 -4.30
CA PRO A 17 -7.34 -5.25 -3.25
C PRO A 17 -8.26 -6.27 -2.56
N ALA A 18 -8.77 -7.28 -3.28
CA ALA A 18 -9.61 -8.31 -2.67
C ALA A 18 -8.80 -9.15 -1.66
N ALA A 19 -7.58 -9.54 -2.01
CA ALA A 19 -6.68 -10.25 -1.10
C ALA A 19 -6.22 -9.37 0.06
N ALA A 20 -6.08 -8.05 -0.15
CA ALA A 20 -5.76 -7.10 0.90
C ALA A 20 -6.88 -6.96 1.93
N PHE A 21 -8.14 -7.03 1.51
CA PHE A 21 -9.27 -7.05 2.44
C PHE A 21 -9.24 -8.29 3.35
N ASP A 22 -8.99 -9.48 2.80
CA ASP A 22 -8.90 -10.71 3.59
C ASP A 22 -7.75 -10.68 4.61
N VAL A 23 -6.61 -10.06 4.22
CA VAL A 23 -5.49 -9.82 5.14
C VAL A 23 -5.92 -8.88 6.26
N TYR A 24 -6.54 -7.74 5.92
CA TYR A 24 -7.02 -6.77 6.89
C TYR A 24 -8.02 -7.38 7.87
N ASP A 25 -9.03 -8.10 7.38
CA ASP A 25 -10.10 -8.67 8.21
C ASP A 25 -9.53 -9.60 9.29
N ARG A 26 -8.59 -10.46 8.90
CA ARG A 26 -7.92 -11.40 9.81
C ARG A 26 -7.00 -10.71 10.80
N VAL A 27 -6.18 -9.76 10.35
CA VAL A 27 -5.26 -9.02 11.23
C VAL A 27 -6.05 -8.13 12.21
N ALA A 28 -7.14 -7.50 11.77
CA ALA A 28 -8.00 -6.68 12.59
C ALA A 28 -8.78 -7.50 13.64
N ASP A 29 -9.07 -8.78 13.36
CA ASP A 29 -9.60 -9.73 14.35
C ASP A 29 -8.53 -10.21 15.37
N GLY A 30 -7.27 -9.81 15.17
CA GLY A 30 -6.14 -10.15 16.03
C GLY A 30 -5.45 -11.47 15.66
N GLU A 31 -5.71 -12.01 14.47
CA GLU A 31 -5.01 -13.20 13.97
C GLU A 31 -3.53 -12.87 13.67
N LEU A 32 -2.63 -13.71 14.19
CA LEU A 32 -1.18 -13.64 13.93
C LEU A 32 -0.78 -14.65 12.85
N GLY A 33 0.32 -14.39 12.14
CA GLY A 33 0.81 -15.23 11.05
C GLY A 33 0.09 -15.02 9.72
N VAL A 34 -0.72 -13.97 9.60
CA VAL A 34 -1.44 -13.63 8.35
C VAL A 34 -0.47 -13.09 7.29
N VAL A 35 0.50 -12.29 7.73
CA VAL A 35 1.58 -11.71 6.91
C VAL A 35 2.92 -11.95 7.63
N PRO A 36 4.04 -12.05 6.89
CA PRO A 36 5.33 -12.33 7.51
C PRO A 36 5.80 -11.17 8.39
N GLU A 37 6.48 -11.50 9.48
CA GLU A 37 7.20 -10.53 10.30
C GLU A 37 8.25 -9.80 9.46
N HIS A 38 8.37 -8.48 9.64
CA HIS A 38 9.40 -7.70 8.94
C HIS A 38 9.90 -6.53 9.78
N PRO A 39 11.23 -6.30 9.86
CA PRO A 39 11.81 -5.23 10.69
C PRO A 39 11.35 -3.81 10.29
N ALA A 40 10.88 -3.61 9.05
CA ALA A 40 10.31 -2.33 8.63
C ALA A 40 8.99 -2.00 9.36
N VAL A 41 8.21 -3.01 9.75
CA VAL A 41 6.95 -2.82 10.51
C VAL A 41 7.26 -2.22 11.88
N ALA A 42 8.26 -2.78 12.57
CA ALA A 42 8.68 -2.27 13.88
C ALA A 42 9.21 -0.82 13.79
N ARG A 43 10.07 -0.53 12.80
CA ARG A 43 10.59 0.83 12.58
C ARG A 43 9.50 1.85 12.27
N PHE A 44 8.54 1.47 11.43
CA PHE A 44 7.37 2.28 11.13
C PHE A 44 6.54 2.54 12.39
N ALA A 45 6.27 1.51 13.20
CA ALA A 45 5.49 1.66 14.42
C ALA A 45 6.17 2.59 15.44
N GLU A 46 7.48 2.48 15.60
CA GLU A 46 8.28 3.37 16.44
C GLU A 46 8.17 4.83 15.98
N GLU A 47 8.37 5.10 14.69
CA GLU A 47 8.30 6.45 14.12
C GLU A 47 6.86 7.01 14.14
N MET A 48 5.86 6.18 13.85
CA MET A 48 4.44 6.53 13.97
C MET A 48 4.09 7.03 15.37
N LEU A 49 4.54 6.31 16.41
CA LEU A 49 4.26 6.65 17.80
C LEU A 49 5.10 7.83 18.31
N GLU A 50 6.25 8.11 17.69
CA GLU A 50 7.02 9.33 17.94
C GLU A 50 6.29 10.57 17.41
N VAL A 51 5.72 10.48 16.20
CA VAL A 51 4.96 11.57 15.58
C VAL A 51 3.60 11.76 16.25
N TYR A 52 2.91 10.67 16.56
CA TYR A 52 1.57 10.66 17.15
C TYR A 52 1.50 9.75 18.40
N PRO A 53 1.91 10.24 19.58
CA PRO A 53 1.89 9.44 20.80
C PRO A 53 0.46 9.09 21.26
N GLU A 54 0.26 7.87 21.75
CA GLU A 54 -1.07 7.42 22.21
C GLU A 54 -1.59 8.13 23.47
N THR A 55 -0.67 8.56 24.32
CA THR A 55 -0.98 9.08 25.66
C THR A 55 -1.18 10.59 25.71
N ASP A 56 -1.03 11.30 24.58
CA ASP A 56 -1.17 12.75 24.53
C ASP A 56 -2.66 13.17 24.49
N ALA A 57 -2.98 14.31 25.11
CA ALA A 57 -4.35 14.85 25.10
C ALA A 57 -4.84 15.24 23.69
N GLY A 58 -3.92 15.44 22.74
CA GLY A 58 -4.18 15.68 21.33
C GLY A 58 -4.03 14.45 20.44
N SER A 59 -3.87 13.25 21.01
CA SER A 59 -3.71 11.99 20.30
C SER A 59 -4.79 11.82 19.21
N PRO A 60 -4.41 11.48 17.97
CA PRO A 60 -5.38 11.31 16.90
C PRO A 60 -6.13 9.99 16.98
N TRP A 61 -5.67 9.04 17.81
CA TRP A 61 -6.20 7.69 17.83
C TRP A 61 -7.57 7.63 18.51
N ALA A 62 -8.51 6.95 17.86
CA ALA A 62 -9.84 6.66 18.39
C ALA A 62 -9.84 5.42 19.31
N ALA A 63 -8.83 4.56 19.18
CA ALA A 63 -8.59 3.38 20.01
C ALA A 63 -7.08 3.14 20.12
N ALA A 64 -6.67 2.22 20.99
CA ALA A 64 -5.26 1.83 21.09
C ALA A 64 -4.76 1.25 19.75
N CYS A 65 -3.54 1.61 19.36
CA CYS A 65 -2.90 1.11 18.16
C CYS A 65 -2.58 -0.38 18.31
N TRP A 66 -2.99 -1.19 17.35
CA TRP A 66 -2.64 -2.60 17.31
C TRP A 66 -1.31 -2.75 16.56
N VAL A 67 -0.25 -3.02 17.30
CA VAL A 67 1.12 -3.15 16.75
C VAL A 67 1.63 -4.56 17.00
N THR A 68 2.00 -5.25 15.92
CA THR A 68 2.66 -6.56 15.96
C THR A 68 3.94 -6.51 15.12
N PRO A 69 4.83 -7.53 15.20
CA PRO A 69 5.98 -7.63 14.30
C PRO A 69 5.61 -7.80 12.82
N GLU A 70 4.36 -8.18 12.54
CA GLU A 70 3.82 -8.52 11.22
C GLU A 70 3.08 -7.34 10.58
N SER A 71 2.38 -6.57 11.40
CA SER A 71 1.46 -5.54 10.92
C SER A 71 1.17 -4.48 11.96
N VAL A 72 0.66 -3.34 11.49
CA VAL A 72 0.08 -2.29 12.33
C VAL A 72 -1.34 -2.03 11.85
N VAL A 73 -2.30 -1.99 12.77
CA VAL A 73 -3.67 -1.53 12.53
C VAL A 73 -3.96 -0.38 13.48
N VAL A 74 -4.44 0.73 12.93
CA VAL A 74 -4.77 1.93 13.70
C VAL A 74 -6.21 2.33 13.46
N SER A 75 -6.83 2.89 14.50
CA SER A 75 -8.11 3.56 14.41
C SER A 75 -7.90 5.04 14.69
N ILE A 76 -8.15 5.88 13.70
CA ILE A 76 -7.98 7.35 13.76
C ILE A 76 -9.35 7.99 14.03
N SER A 77 -9.38 9.01 14.88
CA SER A 77 -10.56 9.85 15.04
C SER A 77 -10.93 10.49 13.71
N TRP A 78 -12.19 10.36 13.27
CA TRP A 78 -12.62 10.83 11.95
C TRP A 78 -12.27 12.30 11.66
N SER A 79 -12.34 13.18 12.68
CA SER A 79 -11.99 14.60 12.56
C SER A 79 -10.51 14.87 12.29
N ARG A 80 -9.64 13.87 12.46
CA ARG A 80 -8.19 13.91 12.24
C ARG A 80 -7.77 13.07 11.04
N ALA A 81 -8.67 12.28 10.44
CA ALA A 81 -8.32 11.33 9.38
C ALA A 81 -7.70 12.01 8.16
N GLU A 82 -8.21 13.18 7.75
CA GLU A 82 -7.67 13.95 6.62
C GLU A 82 -6.27 14.52 6.88
N GLU A 83 -5.91 14.75 8.15
CA GLU A 83 -4.58 15.24 8.55
C GLU A 83 -3.60 14.08 8.71
N VAL A 84 -4.01 13.03 9.43
CA VAL A 84 -3.14 11.96 9.92
C VAL A 84 -2.97 10.85 8.89
N GLY A 85 -4.03 10.48 8.17
CA GLY A 85 -4.01 9.40 7.18
C GLY A 85 -2.91 9.57 6.12
N PRO A 86 -2.80 10.75 5.46
CA PRO A 86 -1.74 11.00 4.48
C PRO A 86 -0.33 10.94 5.07
N VAL A 87 -0.15 11.38 6.32
CA VAL A 87 1.15 11.32 7.01
C VAL A 87 1.56 9.88 7.26
N LEU A 88 0.64 9.04 7.76
CA LEU A 88 0.92 7.62 7.98
C LEU A 88 1.16 6.87 6.67
N ALA A 89 0.41 7.19 5.61
CA ALA A 89 0.62 6.59 4.29
C ALA A 89 2.00 6.97 3.71
N SER A 90 2.43 8.22 3.87
CA SER A 90 3.77 8.66 3.47
C SER A 90 4.85 7.96 4.30
N LEU A 91 4.64 7.81 5.60
CA LEU A 91 5.59 7.13 6.46
C LEU A 91 5.71 5.65 6.10
N ALA A 92 4.57 4.97 5.90
CA ALA A 92 4.52 3.59 5.48
C ALA A 92 5.27 3.39 4.15
N TRP A 93 5.07 4.31 3.22
CA TRP A 93 5.76 4.33 1.93
C TRP A 93 7.28 4.41 2.08
N ASP A 94 7.79 5.28 2.94
CA ASP A 94 9.23 5.45 3.20
C ASP A 94 9.86 4.18 3.82
N HIS A 95 9.08 3.44 4.59
CA HIS A 95 9.47 2.13 5.16
C HIS A 95 9.22 0.94 4.21
N GLY A 96 8.66 1.17 3.02
CA GLY A 96 8.36 0.12 2.04
C GLY A 96 7.19 -0.78 2.43
N LEU A 97 6.30 -0.29 3.29
CA LEU A 97 5.06 -0.95 3.70
C LEU A 97 3.94 -0.64 2.70
N VAL A 98 2.93 -1.51 2.65
CA VAL A 98 1.66 -1.18 2.02
C VAL A 98 0.76 -0.43 3.00
N THR A 99 -0.16 0.37 2.47
CA THR A 99 -1.26 0.96 3.22
C THR A 99 -2.57 0.48 2.63
N TYR A 100 -3.43 -0.10 3.46
CA TYR A 100 -4.77 -0.48 3.08
C TYR A 100 -5.81 0.36 3.82
N ASP A 101 -6.72 0.95 3.04
CA ASP A 101 -7.88 1.70 3.51
C ASP A 101 -9.13 0.82 3.33
N PRO A 102 -9.67 0.22 4.40
CA PRO A 102 -10.86 -0.62 4.33
C PRO A 102 -12.16 0.18 4.06
N GLN A 103 -12.19 1.49 4.37
CA GLN A 103 -13.36 2.34 4.11
C GLN A 103 -13.50 2.67 2.62
N ALA A 104 -12.38 2.85 1.91
CA ALA A 104 -12.35 3.09 0.48
C ALA A 104 -12.07 1.82 -0.35
N GLN A 105 -11.67 0.72 0.30
CA GLN A 105 -11.18 -0.51 -0.32
C GLN A 105 -10.01 -0.25 -1.29
N VAL A 106 -9.06 0.59 -0.86
CA VAL A 106 -7.90 1.00 -1.65
C VAL A 106 -6.62 0.45 -1.03
N LEU A 107 -5.78 -0.12 -1.90
CA LEU A 107 -4.43 -0.59 -1.55
C LEU A 107 -3.39 0.33 -2.18
N HIS A 108 -2.53 0.91 -1.34
CA HIS A 108 -1.37 1.69 -1.76
C HIS A 108 -0.09 0.84 -1.64
N LEU A 109 0.57 0.60 -2.79
CA LEU A 109 1.79 -0.19 -2.86
C LEU A 109 3.03 0.72 -2.90
N PRO A 110 4.14 0.37 -2.22
CA PRO A 110 5.38 1.17 -2.25
C PRO A 110 6.06 1.15 -3.63
N VAL A 111 6.76 2.24 -3.98
CA VAL A 111 7.45 2.43 -5.29
C VAL A 111 8.36 1.30 -5.71
N SER A 112 9.01 0.63 -4.76
CA SER A 112 9.94 -0.48 -5.00
C SER A 112 9.32 -1.65 -5.78
N ARG A 113 7.98 -1.66 -5.89
CA ARG A 113 7.20 -2.71 -6.56
C ARG A 113 6.37 -2.26 -7.74
N VAL A 114 6.39 -0.97 -8.09
CA VAL A 114 5.86 -0.57 -9.40
C VAL A 114 6.79 -1.18 -10.44
N ARG A 115 6.43 -2.37 -10.94
CA ARG A 115 7.17 -3.02 -12.03
C ARG A 115 7.20 -1.99 -13.17
N PRO A 116 8.38 -1.58 -13.67
CA PRO A 116 8.43 -0.77 -14.87
C PRO A 116 7.75 -1.60 -15.96
N GLY A 117 6.62 -1.09 -16.44
CA GLY A 117 5.73 -1.83 -17.32
C GLY A 117 6.50 -2.51 -18.45
N ARG A 118 6.16 -3.78 -18.68
CA ARG A 118 6.34 -4.46 -19.96
C ARG A 118 5.87 -3.50 -21.04
N ARG A 119 6.81 -2.82 -21.71
CA ARG A 119 6.53 -2.12 -22.96
C ARG A 119 6.17 -3.21 -23.96
N GLU A 120 4.88 -3.44 -24.14
CA GLU A 120 4.37 -4.17 -25.28
C GLU A 120 4.93 -3.45 -26.51
N ARG A 121 5.81 -4.13 -27.26
CA ARG A 121 6.18 -3.68 -28.59
C ARG A 121 4.89 -3.70 -29.40
N ALA A 122 4.27 -2.54 -29.58
CA ALA A 122 3.43 -2.32 -30.74
C ALA A 122 4.36 -2.37 -31.95
N THR A 123 4.56 -3.57 -32.50
CA THR A 123 5.02 -3.74 -33.87
C THR A 123 3.93 -3.13 -34.75
N VAL A 124 4.12 -1.87 -35.13
CA VAL A 124 3.47 -1.35 -36.32
C VAL A 124 4.30 -1.89 -37.47
N GLU A 125 3.87 -3.03 -38.03
CA GLU A 125 4.29 -3.45 -39.36
C GLU A 125 3.74 -2.42 -40.34
N VAL A 126 4.58 -1.44 -40.68
CA VAL A 126 4.34 -0.57 -41.81
C VAL A 126 4.68 -1.42 -43.04
N ALA A 127 3.65 -1.87 -43.75
CA ALA A 127 3.81 -2.43 -45.08
C ALA A 127 4.31 -1.30 -45.99
N ASP A 128 5.57 -1.40 -46.39
CA ASP A 128 6.14 -0.64 -47.50
C ASP A 128 6.80 -1.64 -48.45
N GLU A 129 6.85 -1.27 -49.73
CA GLU A 129 7.39 -2.04 -50.86
C GLU A 129 6.42 -3.08 -51.44
N THR A 130 5.76 -2.80 -52.56
CA THR A 130 6.42 -2.90 -53.87
C THR A 130 5.78 -1.94 -54.88
N GLY A 131 6.48 -0.83 -55.13
CA GLY A 131 6.39 -0.11 -56.39
C GLY A 131 7.44 -0.67 -57.35
N GLU A 132 7.13 -1.75 -58.07
CA GLU A 132 7.96 -2.18 -59.20
C GLU A 132 7.54 -1.43 -60.45
N THR A 133 8.37 -0.45 -60.79
CA THR A 133 8.45 0.17 -62.10
C THR A 133 9.07 -0.83 -63.09
N SER A 134 8.43 -1.05 -64.24
CA SER A 134 9.12 -1.50 -65.46
C SER A 134 8.26 -1.11 -66.66
N GLY A 135 8.80 -0.18 -67.47
CA GLY A 135 8.36 0.01 -68.84
C GLY A 135 9.15 -0.91 -69.77
N GLU A 136 8.57 -1.21 -70.93
CA GLU A 136 9.15 -1.18 -72.28
C GLU A 136 8.34 -2.07 -73.23
N GLY A 137 8.03 -1.54 -74.43
CA GLY A 137 7.46 -2.28 -75.57
C GLY A 137 6.31 -1.57 -76.25
#